data_AF-A0AA96N1U9-F1
#
_entry.id   AF-A0AA96N1U9-F1
#
_cell.length_a   1.000
_cell.length_b   1.000
_cell.length_c   1.000
_cell.angle_alpha   90.00
_cell.angle_beta   90.00
_cell.angle_gamma   90.00
#
_symmetry.space_group_name_H-M   'P 1'
#
loop_
_entity.id
_entity.type
_entity.pdbx_description
1 polymer ?
#
loop_
_entity_poly.entity_id
_entity_poly.type
_entity_poly.pdbx_seq_one_letter_code
_entity_poly.pdbx_strand_id
1 'polypeptide(L)' 'MTKEKQQVTPVRNFNMNDYHKNDETAKGLATTHEQVSDLYKEGEVAPSKYEETLPRNSSNKTE' A
#
# COMPACT_ATOMS: atom_id res chain seq x y z
N MET A 1 34.82 -23.95 -6.01
CA MET A 1 33.67 -23.01 -6.04
C MET A 1 34.10 -21.72 -5.36
N THR A 2 34.52 -20.73 -6.14
CA THR A 2 34.85 -19.39 -5.64
C THR A 2 33.55 -18.70 -5.23
N LYS A 3 33.41 -18.38 -3.95
CA LYS A 3 32.29 -17.55 -3.45
C LYS A 3 32.43 -16.16 -4.06
N GLU A 4 31.53 -15.81 -4.97
CA GLU A 4 31.38 -14.42 -5.42
C GLU A 4 31.07 -13.57 -4.20
N LYS A 5 31.92 -12.59 -3.92
CA LYS A 5 31.63 -11.59 -2.89
C LYS A 5 30.46 -10.76 -3.39
N GLN A 6 29.26 -11.04 -2.90
CA GLN A 6 28.12 -10.15 -3.06
C GLN A 6 28.52 -8.78 -2.51
N GLN A 7 28.65 -7.82 -3.42
CA GLN A 7 28.96 -6.45 -3.08
C GLN A 7 27.76 -5.89 -2.31
N VAL A 8 27.92 -5.71 -1.01
CA VAL A 8 26.90 -5.12 -0.15
C VAL A 8 26.82 -3.63 -0.51
N THR A 9 25.88 -3.28 -1.38
CA THR A 9 25.51 -1.89 -1.60
C THR A 9 24.80 -1.36 -0.36
N PRO A 10 25.20 -0.21 0.19
CA PRO A 10 24.52 0.38 1.33
C PRO A 10 23.04 0.64 1.01
N VAL A 11 22.16 0.32 1.95
CA VAL A 11 20.73 0.62 1.84
C VAL A 11 20.57 2.14 1.79
N ARG A 12 19.92 2.63 0.74
CA ARG A 12 19.70 4.05 0.51
C ARG A 12 18.59 4.56 1.43
N ASN A 13 18.86 5.64 2.17
CA ASN A 13 17.85 6.36 2.93
C ASN A 13 17.07 7.33 2.02
N PHE A 14 15.84 7.65 2.41
CA PHE A 14 15.03 8.66 1.73
C PHE A 14 15.75 10.01 1.64
N ASN A 15 15.65 10.65 0.48
CA ASN A 15 16.04 12.04 0.25
C ASN A 15 14.90 12.78 -0.45
N MET A 16 14.69 14.06 -0.15
CA MET A 16 13.63 14.87 -0.78
C MET A 16 13.70 14.87 -2.32
N ASN A 17 14.89 14.76 -2.91
CA ASN A 17 15.03 14.69 -4.36
C ASN A 17 14.51 13.37 -4.96
N ASP A 18 14.24 12.34 -4.16
CA ASP A 18 13.70 11.06 -4.62
C ASP A 18 12.29 11.23 -5.22
N TYR A 19 11.54 12.29 -4.85
CA TYR A 19 10.30 12.70 -5.52
C TYR A 19 10.46 13.02 -7.02
N HIS A 20 11.68 13.35 -7.43
CA HIS A 20 11.99 13.79 -8.80
C HIS A 20 12.87 12.80 -9.55
N LYS A 21 13.22 11.66 -8.94
CA LYS A 21 14.06 10.63 -9.57
C LYS A 21 13.20 9.55 -10.21
N ASN A 22 13.76 8.96 -11.26
CA ASN A 22 13.08 7.94 -12.06
C ASN A 22 13.46 6.50 -11.72
N ASP A 23 14.44 6.28 -10.81
CA ASP A 23 14.84 4.94 -10.39
C ASP A 23 13.80 4.28 -9.48
N GLU A 24 13.69 2.95 -9.56
CA GLU A 24 12.67 2.17 -8.83
C GLU A 24 12.77 2.33 -7.32
N THR A 25 14.00 2.34 -6.80
CA THR A 25 14.25 2.59 -5.38
C THR A 25 13.72 3.97 -4.97
N ALA A 26 13.75 4.97 -5.85
CA ALA A 26 13.38 6.36 -5.50
C ALA A 26 11.88 6.49 -5.46
N LYS A 27 11.21 5.89 -6.44
CA LYS A 27 9.75 5.75 -6.46
C LYS A 27 9.27 5.07 -5.19
N GLY A 28 9.85 3.94 -4.80
CA GLY A 28 9.48 3.24 -3.56
C GLY A 28 9.70 4.08 -2.29
N LEU A 29 10.84 4.77 -2.18
CA LEU A 29 11.14 5.64 -1.04
C LEU A 29 10.20 6.86 -1.00
N ALA A 30 9.88 7.47 -2.14
CA ALA A 30 8.96 8.60 -2.23
C ALA A 30 7.52 8.19 -1.89
N THR A 31 7.03 7.08 -2.45
CA THR A 31 5.68 6.56 -2.18
C THR A 31 5.45 6.25 -0.69
N THR A 32 6.43 5.63 -0.02
CA THR A 32 6.31 5.36 1.43
C THR A 32 6.36 6.62 2.28
N HIS A 33 7.01 7.70 1.79
CA HIS A 33 6.98 9.02 2.43
C HIS A 33 5.64 9.74 2.23
N GLU A 34 4.93 9.49 1.12
CA GLU A 34 3.59 10.06 0.85
C GLU A 34 2.46 9.38 1.64
N GLN A 35 2.65 8.14 2.06
CA GLN A 35 1.64 7.32 2.76
C GLN A 35 1.22 7.82 4.16
N VAL A 36 1.58 9.04 4.55
CA VAL A 36 1.39 9.56 5.92
C VAL A 36 -0.01 10.16 6.16
N SER A 37 -0.91 10.27 5.16
CA SER A 37 -2.20 10.93 5.39
C SER A 37 -3.47 10.31 4.79
N ASP A 38 -3.51 9.01 4.52
CA ASP A 38 -4.81 8.31 4.56
C ASP A 38 -5.16 8.07 6.04
N LEU A 39 -5.39 9.20 6.72
CA LEU A 39 -5.97 9.29 8.04
C LEU A 39 -7.21 8.40 8.00
N TYR A 40 -7.20 7.35 8.82
CA TYR A 40 -8.36 6.55 9.17
C TYR A 40 -9.60 7.46 9.15
N LYS A 41 -10.43 7.34 8.11
CA LYS A 41 -11.76 7.93 8.17
C LYS A 41 -12.53 7.07 9.16
N GLU A 42 -12.37 7.38 10.43
CA GLU A 42 -13.25 6.91 11.48
C GLU A 42 -14.61 7.56 11.21
N GLY A 43 -15.43 6.81 10.49
CA GLY A 43 -16.82 7.15 10.22
C GLY A 43 -17.61 5.88 10.43
N GLU A 44 -18.63 5.95 11.27
CA GLU A 44 -19.64 4.90 11.31
C GLU A 44 -20.17 4.70 9.89
N VAL A 45 -20.08 3.47 9.38
CA VAL A 45 -20.77 3.10 8.14
C VAL A 45 -22.26 3.19 8.46
N ALA A 46 -22.83 4.38 8.33
CA ALA A 46 -24.26 4.56 8.45
C ALA A 46 -24.87 3.64 7.40
N PRO A 47 -25.68 2.64 7.79
CA PRO A 47 -26.36 1.80 6.82
C PRO A 47 -27.16 2.75 5.94
N SER A 48 -26.82 2.76 4.66
CA SER A 48 -27.56 3.57 3.72
C SER A 48 -29.02 3.12 3.75
N LYS A 49 -29.97 4.05 3.55
CA LYS A 49 -31.41 3.72 3.54
C LYS A 49 -31.81 2.70 2.46
N TYR A 50 -30.88 2.28 1.61
CA TYR A 50 -31.05 1.31 0.54
C TYR A 50 -30.40 -0.06 0.82
N GLU A 51 -29.64 -0.23 1.91
CA GLU A 51 -29.08 -1.54 2.33
C GLU A 51 -30.18 -2.58 2.62
N GLU A 52 -31.37 -2.15 3.05
CA GLU A 52 -32.50 -3.04 3.32
C GLU A 52 -33.10 -3.65 2.04
N THR A 53 -32.81 -3.08 0.86
CA THR A 53 -33.45 -3.48 -0.41
C THR A 53 -32.58 -4.36 -1.30
N LEU A 54 -31.32 -4.59 -0.94
CA LEU A 54 -30.46 -5.50 -1.69
C LEU A 54 -30.61 -6.91 -1.13
N PRO A 55 -31.17 -7.87 -1.88
CA PRO A 55 -31.19 -9.25 -1.43
C PRO A 55 -29.75 -9.72 -1.30
N ARG A 56 -29.28 -9.92 -0.07
CA ARG A 56 -28.03 -10.61 0.20
C ARG A 56 -28.19 -12.03 -0.32
N ASN A 57 -27.74 -12.28 -1.55
CA ASN A 57 -27.81 -13.60 -2.15
C ASN A 57 -26.86 -14.54 -1.37
N SER A 58 -27.40 -15.21 -0.37
CA SER A 58 -26.68 -16.19 0.47
C SER A 58 -26.56 -17.57 -0.20
N SER A 59 -26.85 -17.70 -1.48
CA SER A 59 -26.97 -19.01 -2.16
C SER A 59 -25.66 -19.72 -2.49
N ASN A 60 -24.48 -19.20 -2.10
CA ASN A 60 -23.19 -19.82 -2.42
C ASN A 60 -22.30 -20.08 -1.20
N LYS A 61 -22.87 -20.60 -0.11
CA LYS A 61 -22.09 -21.34 0.90
C LYS A 61 -22.75 -22.69 1.18
N THR A 62 -22.38 -23.66 0.35
CA THR A 62 -22.47 -25.08 0.70
C THR A 62 -21.19 -25.45 1.44
N GLU A 63 -21.31 -25.76 2.73
CA GLU A 63 -20.83 -26.99 3.40
C GLU A 63 -21.21 -26.93 4.89
#